data_AF-A0A7C7IEF6-F1
#
_entry.id   AF-A0A7C7IEF6-F1
#
_cell.length_a   1.000
_cell.length_b   1.000
_cell.length_c   1.000
_cell.angle_alpha   90.00
_cell.angle_beta   90.00
_cell.angle_gamma   90.00
#
_symmetry.space_group_name_H-M   'P 1'
#
loop_
_entity.id
_entity.type
_entity.pdbx_description
1 polymer ?
#
loop_
_entity_poly.entity_id
_entity_poly.type
_entity_poly.pdbx_seq_one_letter_code
_entity_poly.pdbx_strand_id
1 'polypeptide(L)' 'MENNNFEDWGRKLSALLPESASQIKQDIEKNIKFLVKDAIKRMDLVERSELEELQSKQVSKISELQQRIDELEAQIK' A
#
# COMPACT_ATOMS: atom_id res chain seq x y z
N MET A 1 5.07 -9.67 -14.18
CA MET A 1 5.10 -8.21 -14.36
C MET A 1 6.41 -7.73 -13.77
N GLU A 2 7.29 -7.18 -14.61
CA GLU A 2 8.68 -6.89 -14.26
C GLU A 2 8.77 -5.85 -13.13
N ASN A 3 9.71 -6.09 -12.20
CA ASN A 3 9.97 -5.30 -10.98
C ASN A 3 10.57 -3.88 -11.25
N ASN A 4 10.07 -3.16 -12.24
CA ASN A 4 10.65 -1.89 -12.70
C ASN A 4 10.38 -0.71 -11.74
N ASN A 5 9.34 -0.79 -10.89
CA ASN A 5 9.03 0.29 -9.94
C ASN A 5 10.11 0.47 -8.88
N PHE A 6 10.77 -0.63 -8.46
CA PHE A 6 11.78 -0.58 -7.43
C PHE A 6 13.11 -0.01 -7.93
N GLU A 7 13.48 -0.33 -9.16
CA GLU A 7 14.64 0.31 -9.81
C GLU A 7 14.42 1.80 -10.01
N ASP A 8 13.19 2.20 -10.36
CA ASP A 8 12.84 3.59 -10.57
C ASP A 8 12.87 4.41 -9.26
N TRP A 9 12.43 3.81 -8.15
CA TRP A 9 12.57 4.41 -6.81
C TRP A 9 14.04 4.51 -6.38
N GLY A 10 14.83 3.48 -6.65
CA GLY A 10 16.28 3.52 -6.43
C GLY A 10 16.95 4.65 -7.19
N ARG A 11 16.61 4.84 -8.47
CA ARG A 11 17.14 5.94 -9.29
C ARG A 11 16.72 7.31 -8.78
N LYS A 12 15.46 7.50 -8.39
CA LYS A 12 14.96 8.77 -7.84
C LYS A 12 15.63 9.12 -6.51
N LEU A 13 15.82 8.15 -5.63
CA LEU A 13 16.52 8.34 -4.37
C LEU A 13 18.02 8.62 -4.58
N SER A 14 18.66 7.91 -5.51
CA SER A 14 20.06 8.17 -5.91
C SER A 14 20.25 9.55 -6.57
N ALA A 15 19.23 10.10 -7.22
CA ALA A 15 19.26 11.43 -7.84
C ALA A 15 19.14 12.59 -6.83
N LEU A 16 18.66 12.32 -5.61
CA LEU A 16 18.57 13.31 -4.52
C LEU A 16 19.84 13.33 -3.65
N LEU A 17 20.82 12.47 -3.93
CA LEU A 17 22.09 12.44 -3.19
C LEU A 17 23.01 13.59 -3.66
N PRO A 18 23.66 14.32 -2.73
CA PRO A 18 24.60 15.38 -3.08
C PRO A 18 25.83 14.82 -3.82
N GLU A 19 26.37 15.59 -4.78
CA GLU A 19 27.48 15.14 -5.65
C GLU A 19 28.75 14.73 -4.88
N SER A 20 28.94 15.26 -3.67
CA SER A 20 30.02 14.86 -2.75
C SER A 20 29.97 13.39 -2.32
N ALA A 21 28.82 12.72 -2.48
CA ALA A 21 28.63 11.31 -2.17
C ALA A 21 28.82 10.37 -3.38
N SER A 22 29.21 10.89 -4.56
CA SER A 22 29.35 10.10 -5.81
C SER A 22 30.30 8.89 -5.66
N GLN A 23 31.35 9.00 -4.84
CA GLN A 23 32.29 7.91 -4.53
C GLN A 23 31.65 6.76 -3.71
N ILE A 24 30.60 7.05 -2.92
CA ILE A 24 29.92 6.11 -1.99
C ILE A 24 28.50 5.81 -2.50
N LYS A 25 28.13 6.32 -3.68
CA LYS A 25 26.79 6.24 -4.28
C LYS A 25 26.27 4.80 -4.33
N GLN A 26 27.13 3.83 -4.69
CA GLN A 26 26.74 2.42 -4.78
C GLN A 26 26.38 1.83 -3.42
N ASP A 27 27.13 2.16 -2.37
CA ASP A 27 26.85 1.67 -1.01
C ASP A 27 25.60 2.31 -0.42
N ILE A 28 25.41 3.61 -0.67
CA ILE A 28 24.20 4.33 -0.27
C ILE A 28 22.99 3.77 -1.00
N GLU A 29 23.07 3.54 -2.31
CA GLU A 29 21.99 2.96 -3.10
C GLU A 29 21.61 1.56 -2.59
N LYS A 30 22.60 0.73 -2.24
CA LYS A 30 22.37 -0.60 -1.65
C LYS A 30 21.67 -0.51 -0.29
N ASN A 31 22.11 0.41 0.57
CA ASN A 31 21.52 0.62 1.89
C ASN A 31 20.10 1.20 1.80
N ILE A 32 19.85 2.15 0.90
CA ILE A 32 18.52 2.71 0.66
C ILE A 32 17.58 1.63 0.13
N LYS A 33 18.01 0.81 -0.84
CA LYS A 33 17.21 -0.32 -1.33
C LYS A 33 16.85 -1.29 -0.20
N PHE A 34 17.79 -1.57 0.71
CA PHE A 34 17.52 -2.42 1.86
C PHE A 34 16.50 -1.79 2.82
N LEU A 35 16.68 -0.51 3.18
CA LEU A 35 15.75 0.23 4.04
C LEU A 35 14.34 0.32 3.45
N VAL A 36 14.23 0.59 2.15
CA VAL A 36 12.92 0.64 1.47
C VAL A 36 12.27 -0.74 1.45
N LYS A 37 13.02 -1.81 1.17
CA LYS A 37 12.49 -3.18 1.24
C LYS A 37 12.06 -3.55 2.65
N ASP A 38 12.82 -3.17 3.67
CA ASP A 38 12.48 -3.45 5.08
C ASP A 38 11.24 -2.65 5.51
N ALA A 39 11.13 -1.38 5.10
CA ALA A 39 9.96 -0.55 5.37
C ALA A 39 8.69 -1.10 4.69
N ILE A 40 8.78 -1.52 3.42
CA ILE A 40 7.68 -2.18 2.70
C ILE A 40 7.27 -3.48 3.41
N LYS A 41 8.22 -4.30 3.87
CA LYS A 41 7.92 -5.53 4.63
C LYS A 41 7.27 -5.26 5.99
N ARG A 42 7.57 -4.12 6.62
CA ARG A 42 6.99 -3.71 7.90
C ARG A 42 5.61 -3.05 7.74
N MET A 43 5.28 -2.57 6.54
CA MET A 43 3.91 -2.19 6.24
C MET A 43 3.08 -3.48 6.23
N ASP A 44 1.91 -3.43 6.88
CA ASP A 44 0.92 -4.51 6.84
C ASP A 44 0.28 -4.54 5.45
N LEU A 45 1.10 -4.91 4.46
CA LEU A 45 0.73 -4.96 3.06
C LEU A 45 -0.16 -6.19 2.89
N VAL A 46 -1.46 -5.95 2.89
CA VAL A 46 -2.44 -6.92 2.40
C VAL A 46 -2.32 -7.00 0.88
N GLU A 47 -2.45 -8.22 0.36
CA GLU A 47 -2.53 -8.40 -1.09
C GLU A 47 -3.77 -7.65 -1.60
N ARG A 48 -3.68 -7.11 -2.83
CA ARG A 48 -4.79 -6.33 -3.39
C ARG A 48 -6.10 -7.13 -3.41
N SER A 49 -6.02 -8.44 -3.63
CA SER A 49 -7.16 -9.35 -3.57
C SER A 49 -7.83 -9.41 -2.21
N GLU A 50 -7.05 -9.38 -1.12
CA GLU A 50 -7.57 -9.43 0.25
C GLU A 50 -8.26 -8.11 0.60
N LEU A 51 -7.74 -7.00 0.11
CA LEU A 51 -8.38 -5.68 0.26
C LEU A 51 -9.71 -5.62 -0.50
N GLU A 52 -9.75 -6.13 -1.73
CA GLU A 52 -10.97 -6.20 -2.54
C GLU A 52 -12.03 -7.13 -1.91
N GLU A 53 -11.62 -8.26 -1.33
CA GLU A 53 -12.51 -9.17 -0.59
C GLU A 53 -13.09 -8.48 0.66
N LEU A 54 -12.25 -7.81 1.44
CA LEU A 54 -12.67 -7.09 2.65
C LEU A 54 -13.64 -5.97 2.30
N GLN A 55 -13.37 -5.21 1.24
CA GLN A 55 -14.26 -4.16 0.74
C GLN A 55 -15.63 -4.73 0.37
N SER A 56 -15.66 -5.81 -0.42
CA SER A 56 -16.90 -6.47 -0.84
C SER A 56 -17.74 -6.91 0.37
N LYS A 57 -17.09 -7.57 1.34
CA LYS A 57 -17.73 -8.02 2.58
C LYS A 57 -18.32 -6.87 3.40
N GLN A 58 -17.62 -5.75 3.49
CA GLN A 58 -18.12 -4.56 4.19
C GLN A 58 -19.32 -3.94 3.48
N VAL A 59 -19.26 -3.82 2.15
CA VAL A 59 -20.37 -3.27 1.35
C VAL A 59 -21.62 -4.13 1.52
N SER A 60 -21.51 -5.47 1.41
CA SER A 60 -22.65 -6.37 1.62
C SER A 60 -23.24 -6.22 3.02
N LYS A 61 -22.40 -6.19 4.06
CA LYS A 61 -22.86 -6.05 5.44
C LYS A 61 -23.58 -4.72 5.70
N ILE A 62 -23.06 -3.63 5.13
CA ILE A 62 -23.71 -2.31 5.24
C ILE A 62 -25.06 -2.34 4.53
N SER A 63 -25.15 -2.94 3.34
CA SER A 63 -26.40 -3.06 2.59
C SER A 63 -27.46 -3.87 3.36
N GLU A 64 -27.09 -4.99 3.96
CA GLU A 64 -28.00 -5.81 4.78
C GLU A 64 -28.50 -5.05 6.00
N LEU A 65 -27.61 -4.32 6.68
CA LEU A 65 -27.99 -3.50 7.83
C LEU A 65 -28.93 -2.37 7.42
N GLN A 66 -28.68 -1.71 6.29
CA GLN A 66 -29.54 -0.65 5.77
C GLN A 66 -30.94 -1.19 5.49
N GLN A 67 -31.05 -2.32 4.78
CA GLN A 67 -32.34 -2.96 4.49
C GLN A 67 -33.09 -3.29 5.79
N ARG A 68 -32.39 -3.81 6.79
CA ARG A 68 -33.00 -4.17 8.06
C ARG A 68 -33.47 -2.96 8.86
N ILE A 69 -32.75 -1.83 8.77
CA ILE A 69 -33.19 -0.56 9.35
C ILE A 69 -34.46 -0.09 8.62
N ASP A 70 -34.47 -0.09 7.29
CA ASP A 70 -35.63 0.35 6.49
C ASP A 70 -36.88 -0.50 6.81
N GLU A 71 -36.73 -1.82 6.96
CA GLU A 71 -37.80 -2.74 7.36
C GLU A 71 -38.34 -2.47 8.76
N LEU A 72 -37.47 -2.08 9.71
CA LEU A 72 -37.87 -1.73 11.07
C LEU A 72 -38.52 -0.35 11.12
N GLU A 73 -38.01 0.62 10.36
CA GLU A 73 -38.61 1.95 10.23
C GLU A 73 -40.01 1.88 9.61
N ALA A 74 -40.21 1.02 8.61
CA ALA A 74 -41.52 0.79 8.00
C ALA A 74 -42.56 0.17 8.96
N GLN A 75 -42.12 -0.54 10.01
CA GLN A 75 -43.01 -1.11 11.03
C GLN A 75 -43.38 -0.11 12.13
N ILE A 76 -42.61 0.97 12.28
CA ILE A 76 -42.85 2.02 13.27
C ILE A 76 -43.71 3.16 12.69
N LYS A 77 -43.72 3.31 11.35
CA LYS A 77 -44.55 4.26 10.62
C LYS A 77 -45.99 3.75 10.41
#